data_AF-A0A4Y9J191-F1
#
_entry.id   AF-A0A4Y9J191-F1
#
_cell.length_a   1.000
_cell.length_b   1.000
_cell.length_c   1.000
_cell.angle_alpha   90.00
_cell.angle_beta   90.00
_cell.angle_gamma   90.00
#
_symmetry.space_group_name_H-M   'P 1'
#
loop_
_entity.id
_entity.type
_entity.pdbx_description
1 polymer ?
#
loop_
_entity_poly.entity_id
_entity_poly.type
_entity_poly.pdbx_seq_one_letter_code
_entity_poly.pdbx_strand_id
1 'polypeptide(L)'
;MRILITVFFLTVMALATNAKPHCQGFNNYDDKVTIVFTDDKAGEQYTVSDVKLIPRWGGQEYQATSVKATVKNGVATVTLVFPHVTQFSNPKVTLRINGKKTKFKVCR
;
A
#
# COMPACT_ATOMS: atom_id res chain seq x y z
N MET A 1 -39.28 29.01 -9.04
CA MET A 1 -38.25 28.13 -9.63
C MET A 1 -37.23 27.78 -8.56
N ARG A 2 -37.34 26.60 -7.94
CA ARG A 2 -36.31 26.07 -7.03
C ARG A 2 -35.54 25.02 -7.82
N ILE A 3 -34.26 25.27 -8.06
CA ILE A 3 -33.38 24.41 -8.85
C ILE A 3 -33.20 23.09 -8.10
N LEU A 4 -33.72 22.01 -8.67
CA LEU A 4 -33.43 20.63 -8.28
C LEU A 4 -31.98 20.33 -8.65
N ILE A 5 -31.06 20.42 -7.69
CA ILE A 5 -29.68 19.93 -7.86
C ILE A 5 -29.68 18.44 -7.54
N THR A 6 -29.97 17.62 -8.54
CA THR A 6 -29.80 16.17 -8.47
C THR A 6 -28.33 15.86 -8.68
N VAL A 7 -27.55 15.71 -7.59
CA VAL A 7 -26.15 15.27 -7.67
C VAL A 7 -26.13 13.79 -8.01
N PHE A 8 -25.88 13.47 -9.28
CA PHE A 8 -25.70 12.11 -9.76
C PHE A 8 -24.29 11.63 -9.40
N PHE A 9 -24.13 11.00 -8.23
CA PHE A 9 -22.92 10.24 -7.91
C PHE A 9 -22.89 8.98 -8.77
N LEU A 10 -22.31 9.07 -9.97
CA LEU A 10 -21.84 7.91 -10.75
C LEU A 10 -20.66 7.29 -10.00
N THR A 11 -20.94 6.54 -8.94
CA THR A 11 -19.98 5.59 -8.39
C THR A 11 -19.88 4.43 -9.37
N VAL A 12 -19.00 4.58 -10.37
CA VAL A 12 -18.50 3.45 -11.15
C VAL A 12 -17.80 2.54 -10.14
N MET A 13 -18.49 1.51 -9.68
CA MET A 13 -17.89 0.45 -8.90
C MET A 13 -16.99 -0.33 -9.86
N ALA A 14 -15.76 0.14 -10.03
CA ALA A 14 -14.70 -0.67 -10.61
C ALA A 14 -14.71 -2.00 -9.85
N LEU A 15 -14.87 -3.11 -10.57
CA LEU A 15 -14.82 -4.45 -10.03
C LEU A 15 -13.53 -4.56 -9.22
N ALA A 16 -13.63 -4.48 -7.89
CA ALA A 16 -12.47 -4.46 -7.02
C ALA A 16 -11.85 -5.86 -7.05
N THR A 17 -10.90 -6.06 -7.95
CA THR A 17 -10.00 -7.20 -7.90
C THR A 17 -9.35 -7.21 -6.52
N ASN A 18 -9.33 -8.38 -5.89
CA ASN A 18 -8.69 -8.52 -4.58
C ASN A 18 -7.18 -8.37 -4.79
N ALA A 19 -6.69 -7.17 -4.50
CA ALA A 19 -5.28 -6.81 -4.48
C ALA A 19 -4.47 -7.87 -3.73
N LYS A 20 -3.40 -8.37 -4.36
CA LYS A 20 -2.53 -9.41 -3.80
C LYS A 20 -1.08 -8.94 -3.86
N PRO A 21 -0.66 -8.06 -2.92
CA PRO A 21 0.69 -7.55 -2.93
C PRO A 21 1.72 -8.65 -2.68
N HIS A 22 2.71 -8.70 -3.55
CA HIS A 22 3.85 -9.60 -3.56
C HIS A 22 5.12 -8.79 -3.28
N CYS A 23 5.76 -9.03 -2.14
CA CYS A 23 7.03 -8.35 -1.83
C CYS A 23 8.10 -8.73 -2.85
N GLN A 24 8.76 -7.73 -3.42
CA GLN A 24 9.84 -7.87 -4.38
C GLN A 24 11.19 -7.46 -3.80
N GLY A 25 11.22 -6.49 -2.89
CA GLY A 25 12.45 -5.99 -2.32
C GLY A 25 12.26 -5.42 -0.93
N PHE A 26 13.30 -5.57 -0.11
CA PHE A 26 13.42 -4.99 1.21
C PHE A 26 14.85 -4.49 1.40
N ASN A 27 14.98 -3.27 1.93
CA ASN A 27 16.24 -2.63 2.26
C ASN A 27 16.09 -1.88 3.58
N ASN A 28 17.12 -1.93 4.44
CA ASN A 28 17.25 -1.10 5.64
C ASN A 28 18.63 -0.44 5.75
N TYR A 29 19.10 0.16 4.66
CA TYR A 29 20.30 1.01 4.61
C TYR A 29 19.91 2.50 4.57
N ASP A 30 20.88 3.40 4.67
CA ASP A 30 20.71 4.85 4.53
C ASP A 30 19.68 5.46 5.50
N ASP A 31 19.67 5.00 6.75
CA ASP A 31 18.77 5.48 7.81
C ASP A 31 17.27 5.43 7.44
N LYS A 32 16.89 4.48 6.57
CA LYS A 32 15.51 4.27 6.17
C LYS A 32 15.23 2.81 5.85
N VAL A 33 13.96 2.44 5.94
CA VAL A 33 13.46 1.19 5.38
C VAL A 33 12.84 1.47 4.04
N THR A 34 13.24 0.74 3.00
CA THR A 34 12.58 0.75 1.69
C THR A 34 12.00 -0.63 1.42
N ILE A 35 10.71 -0.70 1.11
CA ILE A 35 10.02 -1.92 0.72
C ILE A 35 9.42 -1.71 -0.65
N VAL A 36 9.68 -2.65 -1.56
CA VAL A 36 9.07 -2.69 -2.89
C VAL A 36 8.18 -3.91 -2.98
N PHE A 37 6.94 -3.73 -3.43
CA PHE A 37 6.04 -4.82 -3.74
C PHE A 37 5.34 -4.60 -5.07
N THR A 38 4.90 -5.69 -5.68
CA THR A 38 4.07 -5.66 -6.89
C THR A 38 2.69 -6.25 -6.64
N ASP A 39 1.73 -5.85 -7.46
CA ASP A 39 0.38 -6.43 -7.47
C ASP A 39 -0.03 -6.61 -8.93
N ASP A 40 -0.19 -7.87 -9.34
CA ASP A 40 -0.54 -8.28 -10.69
C ASP A 40 -2.03 -8.11 -11.00
N LYS A 41 -2.81 -7.66 -10.01
CA LYS A 41 -4.24 -7.39 -10.13
C LYS A 41 -4.56 -5.90 -10.05
N ALA A 42 -3.63 -5.05 -10.50
CA ALA A 42 -3.88 -3.63 -10.54
C ALA A 42 -4.90 -3.30 -11.65
N GLY A 43 -6.07 -2.79 -11.24
CA GLY A 43 -7.02 -2.17 -12.17
C GLY A 43 -6.50 -0.84 -12.72
N GLU A 44 -7.38 -0.08 -13.38
CA GLU A 44 -7.03 1.23 -13.94
C GLU A 44 -6.54 2.23 -12.89
N GLN A 45 -7.00 2.09 -11.65
CA GLN A 45 -6.59 2.92 -10.51
C GLN A 45 -5.97 2.06 -9.41
N TYR A 46 -4.82 2.51 -8.90
CA TYR A 46 -4.09 1.83 -7.83
C TYR A 46 -3.67 2.84 -6.76
N THR A 47 -4.53 3.01 -5.76
CA THR A 47 -4.31 3.91 -4.63
C THR A 47 -3.82 3.12 -3.43
N VAL A 48 -2.81 3.66 -2.74
CA VAL A 48 -2.23 3.06 -1.54
C VAL A 48 -2.28 4.07 -0.40
N SER A 49 -2.90 3.68 0.72
CA SER A 49 -3.04 4.54 1.90
C SER A 49 -2.92 3.74 3.20
N ASP A 50 -2.97 4.42 4.36
CA ASP A 50 -2.89 3.83 5.71
C ASP A 50 -1.72 2.85 5.90
N VAL A 51 -0.56 3.17 5.31
CA VAL A 51 0.59 2.28 5.26
C VAL A 51 1.34 2.27 6.59
N LYS A 52 1.47 1.08 7.18
CA LYS A 52 2.20 0.84 8.42
C LYS A 52 3.13 -0.36 8.33
N LEU A 53 4.33 -0.23 8.87
CA LEU A 53 5.29 -1.31 9.07
C LEU A 53 5.23 -1.82 10.52
N ILE A 54 5.19 -3.14 10.67
CA ILE A 54 5.06 -3.85 11.95
C ILE A 54 6.20 -4.87 12.07
N PRO A 55 7.27 -4.60 12.85
CA PRO A 55 8.46 -5.44 12.94
C PRO A 55 8.41 -6.64 13.92
N ARG A 56 7.23 -6.92 14.53
CA ARG A 56 6.90 -8.02 15.48
C ARG A 56 7.15 -7.76 16.97
N TRP A 57 8.08 -6.89 17.36
CA TRP A 57 8.35 -6.61 18.78
C TRP A 57 7.52 -5.44 19.32
N GLY A 58 6.93 -5.62 20.51
CA GLY A 58 6.34 -4.54 21.32
C GLY A 58 5.10 -3.83 20.77
N GLY A 59 4.51 -4.28 19.66
CA GLY A 59 3.35 -3.61 19.05
C GLY A 59 3.68 -2.27 18.39
N GLN A 60 4.96 -1.96 18.19
CA GLN A 60 5.36 -0.71 17.56
C GLN A 60 4.96 -0.70 16.09
N GLU A 61 4.28 0.38 15.68
CA GLU A 61 3.87 0.61 14.29
C GLU A 61 4.61 1.83 13.75
N TYR A 62 5.17 1.72 12.55
CA TYR A 62 5.86 2.81 11.89
C TYR A 62 5.05 3.26 10.69
N GLN A 63 4.72 4.56 10.64
CA GLN A 63 4.05 5.16 9.47
C GLN A 63 5.04 5.28 8.31
N ALA A 64 4.55 5.11 7.09
CA ALA A 64 5.35 5.40 5.91
C ALA A 64 5.63 6.91 5.82
N THR A 65 6.89 7.26 5.55
CA THR A 65 7.29 8.64 5.21
C THR A 65 7.04 8.93 3.73
N SER A 66 7.02 7.89 2.89
CA SER A 66 6.69 8.03 1.46
C SER A 66 6.00 6.79 0.92
N VAL A 67 5.07 7.02 0.00
CA VAL A 67 4.36 5.99 -0.76
C VAL A 67 4.37 6.42 -2.22
N LYS A 68 4.97 5.61 -3.09
CA LYS A 68 4.96 5.83 -4.55
C LYS A 68 4.42 4.60 -5.23
N ALA A 69 3.35 4.76 -6.01
CA ALA A 69 2.76 3.70 -6.82
C ALA A 69 2.93 4.04 -8.31
N THR A 70 3.19 3.02 -9.12
CA THR A 70 3.23 3.14 -10.58
C THR A 70 2.59 1.91 -11.17
N VAL A 71 1.69 2.09 -12.15
CA VAL A 71 1.03 0.98 -12.84
C VAL A 71 1.57 0.91 -14.26
N LYS A 72 1.97 -0.28 -14.69
CA LYS A 72 2.38 -0.57 -16.06
C LYS A 72 1.81 -1.91 -16.46
N ASN A 73 1.08 -1.95 -17.58
CA ASN A 73 0.49 -3.17 -18.14
C ASN A 73 -0.34 -3.99 -17.13
N GLY A 74 -1.14 -3.31 -16.29
CA GLY A 74 -1.98 -3.98 -15.27
C GLY A 74 -1.22 -4.49 -14.04
N VAL A 75 0.09 -4.21 -13.94
CA VAL A 75 0.90 -4.53 -12.76
C VAL A 75 1.25 -3.23 -12.04
N ALA A 76 0.84 -3.13 -10.76
CA ALA A 76 1.30 -2.06 -9.89
C ALA A 76 2.65 -2.42 -9.29
N THR A 77 3.59 -1.47 -9.29
CA THR A 77 4.82 -1.49 -8.50
C THR A 77 4.74 -0.37 -7.48
N VAL A 78 4.92 -0.70 -6.21
CA VAL A 78 4.79 0.23 -5.10
C VAL A 78 6.08 0.25 -4.29
N THR A 79 6.61 1.44 -4.08
CA THR A 79 7.74 1.70 -3.19
C THR A 79 7.23 2.39 -1.93
N LEU A 80 7.53 1.79 -0.79
CA LEU A 80 7.23 2.30 0.54
C LEU A 80 8.54 2.70 1.21
N VAL A 81 8.56 3.87 1.85
CA VAL A 81 9.68 4.32 2.68
C VAL A 81 9.19 4.52 4.11
N PHE A 82 9.95 4.04 5.07
CA PHE A 82 9.71 4.26 6.51
C PHE A 82 10.99 4.79 7.16
N PRO A 83 10.91 5.36 8.38
CA PRO A 83 12.09 5.68 9.18
C PRO A 83 12.95 4.43 9.39
N HIS A 84 14.23 4.63 9.70
CA HIS A 84 15.09 3.53 10.12
C HIS A 84 14.46 2.79 11.31
N VAL A 85 14.56 1.46 11.28
CA VAL A 85 14.20 0.62 12.41
C VAL A 85 15.41 -0.25 12.73
N THR A 86 15.63 -0.56 14.01
CA THR A 86 16.81 -1.33 14.45
C THR A 86 16.49 -2.80 14.72
N GLN A 87 15.19 -3.15 14.81
CA GLN A 87 14.72 -4.50 15.09
C GLN A 87 13.71 -4.94 14.03
N PHE A 88 14.02 -6.00 13.27
CA PHE A 88 13.13 -6.58 12.25
C PHE A 88 13.02 -8.09 12.41
N SER A 89 12.08 -8.56 13.21
CA SER A 89 11.80 -10.00 13.26
C SER A 89 10.52 -10.29 12.50
N ASN A 90 10.60 -10.86 11.30
CA ASN A 90 9.40 -11.16 10.48
C ASN A 90 8.46 -9.95 10.29
N PRO A 91 8.97 -8.82 9.76
CA PRO A 91 8.17 -7.63 9.56
C PRO A 91 6.98 -7.88 8.63
N LYS A 92 5.89 -7.17 8.89
CA LYS A 92 4.68 -7.15 8.07
C LYS A 92 4.33 -5.72 7.72
N VAL A 93 3.75 -5.54 6.56
CA VAL A 93 3.14 -4.27 6.17
C VAL A 93 1.63 -4.44 6.19
N THR A 94 0.94 -3.45 6.77
CA THR A 94 -0.50 -3.28 6.61
C THR A 94 -0.76 -1.99 5.86
N LEU A 95 -1.71 -2.02 4.93
CA LEU A 95 -2.09 -0.85 4.14
C LEU A 95 -3.52 -0.99 3.67
N ARG A 96 -4.04 0.04 3.00
CA ARG A 96 -5.23 -0.04 2.15
C ARG A 96 -4.82 0.07 0.69
N ILE A 97 -5.39 -0.80 -0.13
CA ILE A 97 -5.30 -0.74 -1.59
C ILE A 97 -6.71 -0.48 -2.08
N ASN A 98 -6.94 0.64 -2.79
CA ASN A 98 -8.27 1.06 -3.24
C ASN A 98 -9.31 1.02 -2.09
N GLY A 99 -8.92 1.54 -0.92
CA GLY A 99 -9.75 1.58 0.28
C GLY A 99 -9.86 0.26 1.06
N LYS A 100 -9.46 -0.88 0.48
CA LYS A 100 -9.55 -2.20 1.12
C LYS A 100 -8.29 -2.52 1.94
N LYS A 101 -8.47 -2.89 3.20
CA LYS A 101 -7.38 -3.26 4.10
C LYS A 101 -6.71 -4.56 3.66
N THR A 102 -5.39 -4.51 3.53
CA THR A 102 -4.54 -5.62 3.10
C THR A 102 -3.31 -5.70 4.01
N LYS A 103 -2.77 -6.90 4.15
CA LYS A 103 -1.52 -7.16 4.88
C LYS A 103 -0.65 -8.14 4.11
N PHE A 104 0.66 -7.93 4.15
CA PHE A 104 1.61 -8.89 3.58
C PHE A 104 2.87 -9.00 4.43
N LYS A 105 3.55 -10.14 4.32
CA LYS A 105 4.86 -10.36 4.94
C LYS A 105 5.94 -9.73 4.06
N VAL A 106 6.87 -9.03 4.69
CA VAL A 106 8.04 -8.51 3.98
C VAL A 106 8.97 -9.69 3.64
N CYS A 107 9.48 -9.68 2.41
CA CYS A 107 10.45 -10.61 1.87
C CYS A 107 11.83 -10.34 2.51
N ARG A 108 12.65 -11.38 2.62
CA ARG A 108 14.01 -11.30 3.12
C ARG A 108 14.99 -11.48 1.99
#